data_AF-A0A2J8RA25-F1
#
_entry.id   AF-A0A2J8RA25-F1
#
_cell.length_a   1.000
_cell.length_b   1.000
_cell.length_c   1.000
_cell.angle_alpha   90.00
_cell.angle_beta   90.00
_cell.angle_gamma   90.00
#
_symmetry.space_group_name_H-M   'P 1'
#
loop_
_entity.id
_entity.type
_entity.pdbx_description
1 polymer ?
#
loop_
_entity_poly.entity_id
_entity_poly.type
_entity_poly.pdbx_seq_one_letter_code
_entity_poly.pdbx_strand_id
1 'polypeptide(L)'
;MCDLRRPAAGGMMDLAYVCEWEKWSKSTHCPSVPLACAWSCRNLIAFTMDLRSDDQDLTRRIHILDTEHPWDLHSIPSEHREAITCLEWDQSGSRLLSADADGQIKCWSMADHLANSWESSVGSLVEGDPIVALSWLHNGVKLALHVEKSGASSFGEKFSRVKFSPSPTGECKACTRCGCVTMLKSPNRTTAVKQWEQRWIKNCLCGGLWWRVPLSYP
;
A
#
# COMPACT_ATOMS: atom_id res chain seq x y z
N MET A 1 -11.68 33.90 -23.57
CA MET A 1 -11.40 35.09 -24.41
C MET A 1 -12.03 36.27 -23.71
N CYS A 2 -11.24 37.21 -23.19
CA CYS A 2 -11.73 38.35 -22.41
C CYS A 2 -11.63 39.62 -23.27
N ASP A 3 -12.75 40.27 -23.55
CA ASP A 3 -12.80 41.53 -24.29
C ASP A 3 -12.52 42.73 -23.37
N LEU A 4 -11.56 43.58 -23.78
CA LEU A 4 -11.14 44.78 -23.05
C LEU A 4 -11.75 46.03 -23.69
N ARG A 5 -12.67 46.71 -22.99
CA ARG A 5 -13.01 48.11 -23.24
C ARG A 5 -12.61 48.97 -22.04
N ARG A 6 -11.90 50.08 -22.30
CA ARG A 6 -11.54 51.10 -21.30
C ARG A 6 -12.68 52.11 -21.11
N PRO A 7 -13.05 52.48 -19.87
CA PRO A 7 -13.89 53.64 -19.61
C PRO A 7 -13.07 54.92 -19.37
N ALA A 8 -13.68 56.07 -19.68
CA ALA A 8 -13.13 57.41 -19.49
C ALA A 8 -13.39 57.93 -18.06
N ALA A 9 -12.56 58.87 -17.62
CA ALA A 9 -12.43 59.36 -16.25
C ALA A 9 -13.64 60.18 -15.73
N GLY A 10 -14.08 59.86 -14.50
CA GLY A 10 -15.01 60.64 -13.68
C GLY A 10 -15.24 59.94 -12.34
N GLY A 11 -15.08 60.64 -11.22
CA GLY A 11 -14.86 60.04 -9.90
C GLY A 11 -16.04 59.28 -9.26
N MET A 12 -15.73 58.06 -8.84
CA MET A 12 -16.33 57.24 -7.77
C MET A 12 -15.31 56.11 -7.53
N MET A 13 -15.21 55.49 -6.36
CA MET A 13 -14.43 54.23 -6.24
C MET A 13 -15.16 53.15 -7.04
N ASP A 14 -14.94 53.14 -8.35
CA ASP A 14 -15.47 52.14 -9.25
C ASP A 14 -14.69 50.84 -9.02
N LEU A 15 -15.40 49.83 -8.56
CA LEU A 15 -14.94 48.46 -8.48
C LEU A 15 -14.49 48.02 -9.87
N ALA A 16 -13.18 48.09 -10.13
CA ALA A 16 -12.61 47.94 -11.47
C ALA A 16 -12.80 46.55 -12.07
N TYR A 17 -13.04 45.54 -11.22
CA TYR A 17 -13.44 44.19 -11.62
C TYR A 17 -14.06 43.44 -10.43
N VAL A 18 -15.05 42.60 -10.73
CA VAL A 18 -15.53 41.54 -9.84
C VAL A 18 -15.02 40.23 -10.43
N CYS A 19 -14.16 39.53 -9.71
CA CYS A 19 -13.87 38.13 -10.03
C CYS A 19 -14.98 37.27 -9.42
N GLU A 20 -16.02 36.99 -10.21
CA GLU A 20 -16.93 35.90 -9.90
C GLU A 20 -16.22 34.59 -10.22
N TRP A 21 -15.64 33.98 -9.20
CA TRP A 21 -15.18 32.60 -9.30
C TRP A 21 -16.40 31.70 -9.42
N GLU A 22 -16.41 30.78 -10.38
CA GLU A 22 -17.42 29.72 -10.37
C GLU A 22 -17.39 29.05 -8.99
N LYS A 23 -18.55 29.05 -8.33
CA LYS A 23 -18.70 28.32 -7.08
C LYS A 23 -18.51 26.84 -7.43
N TRP A 24 -17.39 26.28 -6.98
CA TRP A 24 -17.12 24.86 -7.07
C TRP A 24 -18.33 24.10 -6.56
N SER A 25 -18.76 23.08 -7.30
CA SER A 25 -19.78 22.16 -6.81
C SER A 25 -19.33 21.63 -5.45
N LYS A 26 -20.29 21.45 -4.53
CA LYS A 26 -19.97 20.83 -3.25
C LYS A 26 -19.39 19.45 -3.53
N SER A 27 -18.19 19.18 -3.01
CA SER A 27 -17.57 17.86 -3.11
C SER A 27 -18.49 16.81 -2.50
N THR A 28 -18.73 15.74 -3.24
CA THR A 28 -19.39 14.52 -2.76
C THR A 28 -18.42 13.58 -2.03
N HIS A 29 -17.12 13.86 -2.11
CA HIS A 29 -16.10 13.16 -1.34
C HIS A 29 -16.03 13.72 0.08
N CYS A 30 -16.06 12.82 1.07
CA CYS A 30 -15.76 13.12 2.46
C CYS A 30 -14.63 12.20 2.96
N PRO A 31 -13.76 12.68 3.87
CA PRO A 31 -12.75 11.82 4.47
C PRO A 31 -13.42 10.64 5.18
N SER A 32 -12.87 9.44 5.01
CA SER A 32 -13.34 8.29 5.77
C SER A 32 -13.07 8.49 7.26
N VAL A 33 -13.95 7.98 8.11
CA VAL A 33 -13.79 7.98 9.56
C VAL A 33 -13.84 6.54 10.06
N PRO A 34 -12.71 5.96 10.51
CA PRO A 34 -11.36 6.54 10.59
C PRO A 34 -10.71 6.73 9.21
N LEU A 35 -9.76 7.68 9.13
CA LEU A 35 -8.89 7.85 7.97
C LEU A 35 -7.73 6.86 8.08
N ALA A 36 -7.56 6.00 7.09
CA ALA A 36 -6.39 5.15 6.95
C ALA A 36 -5.52 5.68 5.81
N CYS A 37 -4.21 5.74 6.02
CA CYS A 37 -3.26 6.10 4.98
C CYS A 37 -1.95 5.33 5.15
N ALA A 38 -1.27 5.05 4.05
CA ALA A 38 0.01 4.36 4.02
C ALA A 38 0.88 4.85 2.86
N TRP A 39 2.19 4.89 3.07
CA TRP A 39 3.17 5.30 2.05
C TRP A 39 4.07 4.12 1.68
N SER A 40 4.14 3.81 0.38
CA SER A 40 5.00 2.78 -0.18
C SER A 40 6.44 3.25 -0.43
N CYS A 41 7.35 2.30 -0.68
CA CYS A 41 8.71 2.57 -1.15
C CYS A 41 8.80 2.99 -2.64
N ARG A 42 7.66 3.09 -3.35
CA ARG A 42 7.55 3.56 -4.74
C ARG A 42 7.02 4.99 -4.85
N ASN A 43 7.08 5.77 -3.78
CA ASN A 43 6.51 7.13 -3.73
C ASN A 43 4.99 7.19 -3.96
N LEU A 44 4.29 6.06 -3.80
CA LEU A 44 2.83 6.00 -3.83
C LEU A 44 2.26 6.13 -2.42
N ILE A 45 1.30 7.02 -2.27
CA ILE A 45 0.49 7.20 -1.06
C ILE A 45 -0.87 6.58 -1.32
N ALA A 46 -1.29 5.66 -0.44
CA ALA A 46 -2.66 5.17 -0.38
C ALA A 46 -3.40 5.85 0.77
N PHE A 47 -4.64 6.25 0.56
CA PHE A 47 -5.49 6.80 1.61
C PHE A 47 -6.96 6.53 1.34
N THR A 48 -7.79 6.54 2.39
CA THR A 48 -9.22 6.26 2.29
C THR A 48 -10.01 7.55 2.15
N MET A 49 -10.97 7.57 1.23
CA MET A 49 -12.03 8.58 1.23
C MET A 49 -13.34 7.91 0.86
N ASP A 50 -14.41 8.47 1.38
CA ASP A 50 -15.76 8.00 1.11
C ASP A 50 -16.42 8.91 0.10
N LEU A 51 -17.16 8.32 -0.82
CA LEU A 51 -17.99 9.04 -1.77
C LEU A 51 -19.45 8.88 -1.34
N ARG A 52 -20.08 10.01 -1.00
CA ARG A 52 -21.47 10.09 -0.59
C ARG A 52 -22.36 10.21 -1.83
N SER A 53 -23.23 9.24 -2.04
CA SER A 53 -24.28 9.29 -3.06
C SER A 53 -25.45 10.17 -2.60
N ASP A 54 -26.27 10.62 -3.54
CA ASP A 54 -27.52 11.35 -3.28
C ASP A 54 -28.49 10.52 -2.43
N ASP A 55 -28.43 9.19 -2.57
CA ASP A 55 -29.21 8.20 -1.80
C ASP A 55 -28.70 7.97 -0.36
N GLN A 56 -27.70 8.75 0.08
CA GLN A 56 -26.99 8.60 1.36
C GLN A 56 -26.14 7.32 1.49
N ASP A 57 -26.08 6.49 0.46
CA ASP A 57 -25.14 5.37 0.40
C ASP A 57 -23.70 5.87 0.39
N LEU A 58 -22.89 5.25 1.25
CA LEU A 58 -21.48 5.58 1.42
C LEU A 58 -20.61 4.54 0.69
N THR A 59 -19.98 4.96 -0.40
CA THR A 59 -19.05 4.10 -1.12
C THR A 59 -17.64 4.37 -0.65
N ARG A 60 -17.03 3.36 -0.02
CA ARG A 60 -15.67 3.44 0.50
C ARG A 60 -14.68 3.23 -0.62
N ARG A 61 -13.76 4.17 -0.80
CA ARG A 61 -12.78 4.12 -1.87
C ARG A 61 -11.38 4.21 -1.31
N ILE A 62 -10.46 3.54 -1.99
CA ILE A 62 -9.03 3.67 -1.74
C ILE A 62 -8.46 4.52 -2.86
N HIS A 63 -7.83 5.61 -2.47
CA HIS A 63 -7.17 6.53 -3.36
C HIS A 63 -5.67 6.29 -3.35
N ILE A 64 -5.05 6.28 -4.51
CA ILE A 64 -3.61 6.08 -4.70
C ILE A 64 -3.08 7.28 -5.48
N LEU A 65 -2.03 7.88 -4.93
CA LEU A 65 -1.41 9.09 -5.43
C LEU A 65 0.09 8.89 -5.58
N ASP A 66 0.64 9.24 -6.74
CA ASP A 66 2.09 9.42 -6.90
C ASP A 66 2.49 10.83 -6.44
N THR A 67 3.47 10.93 -5.55
CA THR A 67 3.97 12.23 -5.09
C THR A 67 4.68 13.03 -6.18
N GLU A 68 5.18 12.38 -7.24
CA GLU A 68 5.81 13.06 -8.37
C GLU A 68 4.78 13.62 -9.35
N HIS A 69 3.62 12.97 -9.43
CA HIS A 69 2.51 13.33 -10.31
C HIS A 69 1.21 13.49 -9.50
N PRO A 70 1.12 14.48 -8.60
CA PRO A 70 -0.01 14.62 -7.68
C PRO A 70 -1.37 14.90 -8.36
N TRP A 71 -1.36 15.20 -9.65
CA TRP A 71 -2.57 15.35 -10.47
C TRP A 71 -3.14 14.00 -10.92
N ASP A 72 -2.34 12.93 -10.94
CA ASP A 72 -2.75 11.59 -11.36
C ASP A 72 -3.28 10.78 -10.16
N LEU A 73 -4.43 11.20 -9.64
CA LEU A 73 -5.12 10.51 -8.54
C LEU A 73 -5.90 9.30 -9.06
N HIS A 74 -5.56 8.11 -8.58
CA HIS A 74 -6.26 6.87 -8.92
C HIS A 74 -7.22 6.46 -7.81
N SER A 75 -8.46 6.13 -8.15
CA SER A 75 -9.52 5.89 -7.16
C SER A 75 -10.15 4.51 -7.37
N ILE A 76 -9.92 3.58 -6.46
CA ILE A 76 -10.35 2.19 -6.55
C ILE A 76 -11.62 1.99 -5.70
N PRO A 77 -12.68 1.36 -6.24
CA PRO A 77 -13.81 0.94 -5.41
C PRO A 77 -13.35 -0.19 -4.48
N SER A 78 -13.43 0.05 -3.18
CA SER A 78 -12.83 -0.88 -2.21
C SER A 78 -13.67 -2.15 -1.98
N GLU A 79 -14.96 -2.09 -2.30
CA GLU A 79 -15.99 -3.10 -2.00
C GLU A 79 -16.11 -3.46 -0.50
N HIS A 80 -15.44 -2.72 0.39
CA HIS A 80 -15.57 -2.87 1.83
C HIS A 80 -16.95 -2.40 2.28
N ARG A 81 -17.58 -3.20 3.15
CA ARG A 81 -18.91 -2.89 3.72
C ARG A 81 -18.82 -1.93 4.88
N GLU A 82 -17.70 -1.95 5.59
CA GLU A 82 -17.44 -1.10 6.75
C GLU A 82 -16.21 -0.22 6.58
N ALA A 83 -16.03 0.75 7.50
CA ALA A 83 -14.94 1.72 7.42
C ALA A 83 -13.59 1.00 7.39
N ILE A 84 -12.73 1.38 6.44
CA ILE A 84 -11.39 0.81 6.31
C ILE A 84 -10.53 1.37 7.44
N THR A 85 -10.10 0.49 8.34
CA THR A 85 -9.33 0.86 9.54
C THR A 85 -7.83 0.76 9.31
N CYS A 86 -7.39 -0.11 8.38
CA CYS A 86 -6.00 -0.43 8.15
C CYS A 86 -5.66 -0.46 6.65
N LEU A 87 -4.52 0.14 6.31
CA LEU A 87 -3.89 0.05 4.98
C LEU A 87 -2.40 -0.27 5.14
N GLU A 88 -1.89 -1.22 4.37
CA GLU A 88 -0.47 -1.59 4.45
C GLU A 88 0.11 -2.04 3.11
N TRP A 89 1.18 -1.35 2.69
CA TRP A 89 1.93 -1.67 1.49
C TRP A 89 2.85 -2.87 1.67
N ASP A 90 2.97 -3.70 0.64
CA ASP A 90 4.00 -4.75 0.62
C ASP A 90 5.40 -4.15 0.49
N GLN A 91 6.42 -4.95 0.82
CA GLN A 91 7.83 -4.50 0.79
C GLN A 91 8.27 -3.95 -0.58
N SER A 92 7.59 -4.35 -1.66
CA SER A 92 7.90 -3.89 -3.00
C SER A 92 7.15 -2.61 -3.36
N GLY A 93 5.99 -2.36 -2.75
CA GLY A 93 5.06 -1.29 -3.10
C GLY A 93 4.20 -1.60 -4.33
N SER A 94 3.98 -2.87 -4.68
CA SER A 94 3.09 -3.27 -5.82
C SER A 94 1.81 -3.91 -5.34
N ARG A 95 1.72 -4.22 -4.05
CA ARG A 95 0.51 -4.78 -3.43
C ARG A 95 0.15 -3.99 -2.19
N LEU A 96 -1.14 -3.89 -1.93
CA LEU A 96 -1.71 -3.18 -0.81
C LEU A 96 -2.71 -4.09 -0.10
N LEU A 97 -2.61 -4.18 1.23
CA LEU A 97 -3.65 -4.77 2.05
C LEU A 97 -4.59 -3.67 2.55
N SER A 98 -5.88 -3.97 2.54
CA SER A 98 -6.90 -3.18 3.23
C SER A 98 -7.72 -4.08 4.14
N ALA A 99 -8.12 -3.54 5.29
CA ALA A 99 -9.08 -4.19 6.16
C ALA A 99 -10.10 -3.21 6.72
N ASP A 100 -11.32 -3.70 6.95
CA ASP A 100 -12.40 -2.92 7.55
C ASP A 100 -12.71 -3.30 9.00
N ALA A 101 -13.62 -2.54 9.59
CA ALA A 101 -14.11 -2.72 10.95
C ALA A 101 -14.99 -3.96 11.14
N ASP A 102 -15.42 -4.64 10.07
CA ASP A 102 -16.24 -5.87 10.10
C ASP A 102 -15.40 -7.14 9.84
N GLY A 103 -14.08 -6.99 9.77
CA GLY A 103 -13.18 -8.13 9.60
C GLY A 103 -12.93 -8.53 8.15
N GLN A 104 -13.42 -7.78 7.16
CA GLN A 104 -13.10 -8.02 5.76
C GLN A 104 -11.68 -7.56 5.47
N ILE A 105 -10.90 -8.41 4.80
CA ILE A 105 -9.53 -8.14 4.38
C ILE A 105 -9.45 -8.34 2.87
N LYS A 106 -8.82 -7.41 2.16
CA LYS A 106 -8.59 -7.48 0.71
C LYS A 106 -7.12 -7.22 0.38
N CYS A 107 -6.62 -7.92 -0.64
CA CYS A 107 -5.29 -7.76 -1.19
C CYS A 107 -5.37 -7.27 -2.62
N TRP A 108 -4.90 -6.04 -2.83
CA TRP A 108 -4.82 -5.36 -4.12
C TRP A 108 -3.44 -5.55 -4.73
N SER A 109 -3.39 -5.69 -6.05
CA SER A 109 -2.14 -5.76 -6.82
C SER A 109 -2.20 -4.80 -8.00
N MET A 110 -1.06 -4.17 -8.32
CA MET A 110 -0.90 -3.48 -9.60
C MET A 110 -1.10 -4.47 -10.75
N ALA A 111 -2.03 -4.17 -11.64
CA ALA A 111 -2.17 -4.92 -12.89
C ALA A 111 -1.13 -4.41 -13.89
N ASP A 112 -0.47 -5.34 -14.60
CA ASP A 112 0.55 -5.05 -15.61
C ASP A 112 1.68 -4.10 -15.16
N HIS A 113 1.95 -4.06 -13.85
CA HIS A 113 2.90 -3.12 -13.23
C HIS A 113 2.57 -1.63 -13.40
N LEU A 114 1.31 -1.31 -13.69
CA LEU A 114 0.84 0.05 -13.85
C LEU A 114 0.30 0.61 -12.52
N ALA A 115 0.77 1.79 -12.11
CA ALA A 115 0.32 2.43 -10.88
C ALA A 115 -1.14 2.92 -10.94
N ASN A 116 -1.72 3.00 -12.14
CA ASN A 116 -3.09 3.43 -12.38
C ASN A 116 -4.10 2.28 -12.50
N SER A 117 -3.63 1.03 -12.45
CA SER A 117 -4.47 -0.15 -12.62
C SER A 117 -4.30 -1.10 -11.45
N TRP A 118 -5.39 -1.39 -10.76
CA TRP A 118 -5.38 -2.18 -9.53
C TRP A 118 -6.52 -3.18 -9.52
N GLU A 119 -6.18 -4.41 -9.14
CA GLU A 119 -7.12 -5.52 -9.06
C GLU A 119 -7.09 -6.16 -7.68
N SER A 120 -8.25 -6.52 -7.15
CA SER A 120 -8.35 -7.31 -5.93
C SER A 120 -8.11 -8.78 -6.26
N SER A 121 -6.95 -9.29 -5.87
CA SER A 121 -6.52 -10.66 -6.18
C SER A 121 -7.11 -11.69 -5.21
N VAL A 122 -7.19 -11.35 -3.92
CA VAL A 122 -7.57 -12.24 -2.83
C VAL A 122 -8.27 -11.43 -1.74
N GLY A 123 -9.23 -12.06 -1.06
CA GLY A 123 -9.85 -11.50 0.13
C GLY A 123 -10.18 -12.59 1.15
N SER A 124 -10.42 -12.17 2.38
CA SER A 124 -10.88 -13.01 3.48
C SER A 124 -11.86 -12.22 4.34
N LEU A 125 -12.68 -12.92 5.11
CA LEU A 125 -13.61 -12.34 6.07
C LEU A 125 -13.44 -13.07 7.39
N VAL A 126 -13.17 -12.31 8.45
CA VAL A 126 -13.19 -12.78 9.83
C VAL A 126 -14.46 -12.23 10.46
N GLU A 127 -15.48 -13.07 10.65
CA GLU A 127 -16.79 -12.59 11.07
C GLU A 127 -16.75 -11.93 12.46
N GLY A 128 -17.20 -10.67 12.53
CA GLY A 128 -17.57 -9.99 13.78
C GLY A 128 -16.42 -9.38 14.58
N ASP A 129 -15.17 -9.51 14.13
CA ASP A 129 -14.01 -8.94 14.82
C ASP A 129 -13.36 -7.82 13.99
N PRO A 130 -13.17 -6.62 14.56
CA PRO A 130 -12.50 -5.53 13.85
C PRO A 130 -11.02 -5.83 13.66
N ILE A 131 -10.50 -5.60 12.45
CA ILE A 131 -9.06 -5.71 12.20
C ILE A 131 -8.36 -4.47 12.74
N VAL A 132 -7.49 -4.69 13.73
CA VAL A 132 -6.71 -3.63 14.40
C VAL A 132 -5.32 -3.42 13.79
N ALA A 133 -4.78 -4.45 13.11
CA ALA A 133 -3.45 -4.41 12.53
C ALA A 133 -3.34 -5.39 11.36
N LEU A 134 -2.57 -4.97 10.36
CA LEU A 134 -2.11 -5.81 9.24
C LEU A 134 -0.58 -5.82 9.26
N SER A 135 0.03 -6.93 8.86
CA SER A 135 1.46 -6.98 8.61
C SER A 135 1.81 -7.91 7.44
N TRP A 136 2.63 -7.44 6.51
CA TRP A 136 3.26 -8.31 5.51
C TRP A 136 4.40 -9.13 6.12
N LEU A 137 4.39 -10.44 5.86
CA LEU A 137 5.51 -11.31 6.24
C LEU A 137 6.77 -10.97 5.43
N HIS A 138 7.90 -10.83 6.13
CA HIS A 138 9.21 -10.52 5.55
C HIS A 138 10.25 -11.61 5.84
N ASN A 139 11.25 -11.67 4.98
CA ASN A 139 12.36 -12.63 5.06
C ASN A 139 13.50 -12.21 6.02
N GLY A 140 13.34 -11.09 6.73
CA GLY A 140 14.36 -10.62 7.66
C GLY A 140 15.57 -9.97 6.98
N VAL A 141 15.40 -9.45 5.76
CA VAL A 141 16.41 -8.65 5.07
C VAL A 141 15.85 -7.26 4.79
N LYS A 142 16.50 -6.22 5.32
CA LYS A 142 16.16 -4.81 5.05
C LYS A 142 17.37 -4.06 4.50
N LEU A 143 17.13 -3.08 3.64
CA LEU A 143 18.15 -2.11 3.26
C LEU A 143 18.21 -1.02 4.31
N ALA A 144 19.38 -0.83 4.93
CA ALA A 144 19.66 0.27 5.83
C ALA A 144 20.43 1.36 5.08
N LEU A 145 20.00 2.60 5.24
CA LEU A 145 20.71 3.78 4.72
C LEU A 145 21.72 4.27 5.76
N HIS A 146 22.98 4.34 5.35
CA HIS A 146 24.06 5.00 6.08
C HIS A 146 24.00 6.49 5.78
N VAL A 147 23.25 7.25 6.59
CA VAL A 147 23.04 8.70 6.39
C VAL A 147 24.37 9.46 6.28
N GLU A 148 25.37 9.04 7.05
CA GLU A 148 26.73 9.59 7.03
C GLU A 148 27.43 9.45 5.68
N LYS A 149 27.05 8.44 4.90
CA LYS A 149 27.59 8.16 3.56
C LYS A 149 26.66 8.64 2.45
N SER A 150 25.65 9.46 2.75
CA SER A 150 24.68 9.96 1.77
C SER A 150 25.33 10.68 0.57
N GLY A 151 26.49 11.30 0.78
CA GLY A 151 27.30 11.96 -0.26
C GLY A 151 28.12 11.02 -1.16
N ALA A 152 28.21 9.72 -0.84
CA ALA A 152 28.92 8.76 -1.69
C ALA A 152 28.28 8.68 -3.09
N SER A 153 29.00 8.27 -4.11
CA SER A 153 28.39 8.04 -5.44
C SER A 153 27.87 6.61 -5.56
N SER A 154 28.43 5.67 -4.79
CA SER A 154 28.11 4.25 -4.92
C SER A 154 26.94 3.81 -4.01
N PHE A 155 26.05 2.98 -4.56
CA PHE A 155 24.90 2.44 -3.83
C PHE A 155 25.33 1.57 -2.64
N GLY A 156 26.37 0.74 -2.80
CA GLY A 156 26.82 -0.18 -1.75
C GLY A 156 27.47 0.49 -0.55
N GLU A 157 27.93 1.73 -0.70
CA GLU A 157 28.43 2.53 0.42
C GLU A 157 27.29 3.21 1.18
N LYS A 158 26.25 3.67 0.47
CA LYS A 158 25.05 4.27 1.08
C LYS A 158 24.15 3.25 1.74
N PHE A 159 24.02 2.08 1.13
CA PHE A 159 23.03 1.08 1.54
C PHE A 159 23.71 -0.24 1.87
N SER A 160 23.43 -0.77 3.06
CA SER A 160 23.80 -2.14 3.41
C SER A 160 22.58 -3.01 3.61
N ARG A 161 22.72 -4.30 3.30
CA ARG A 161 21.72 -5.31 3.65
C ARG A 161 21.92 -5.72 5.10
N VAL A 162 20.97 -5.37 5.94
CA VAL A 162 20.94 -5.77 7.35
C VAL A 162 20.02 -6.98 7.49
N LYS A 163 20.50 -8.00 8.20
CA LYS A 163 19.74 -9.22 8.48
C LYS A 163 19.17 -9.15 9.89
N PHE A 164 17.92 -9.56 10.04
CA PHE A 164 17.21 -9.69 11.31
C PHE A 164 16.27 -10.89 11.24
N SER A 165 15.59 -11.18 12.34
CA SER A 165 14.67 -12.32 12.40
C SER A 165 13.52 -12.17 11.40
N PRO A 166 13.25 -13.19 10.56
CA PRO A 166 12.12 -13.16 9.64
C PRO A 166 10.79 -13.25 10.40
N SER A 167 9.67 -12.86 9.78
CA SER A 167 8.36 -12.87 10.45
C SER A 167 7.89 -14.25 10.92
N PRO A 168 8.16 -15.37 10.21
CA PRO A 168 7.79 -16.69 10.71
C PRO A 168 8.57 -17.03 11.99
N THR A 169 7.84 -17.31 13.06
CA THR A 169 8.41 -17.68 14.35
C THR A 169 8.88 -19.14 14.33
N GLY A 170 10.19 -19.38 14.52
CA GLY A 170 10.77 -20.73 14.65
C GLY A 170 11.98 -20.97 13.76
N GLU A 171 12.41 -22.23 13.66
CA GLU A 171 13.50 -22.62 12.77
C GLU A 171 13.10 -22.36 11.31
N CYS A 172 13.81 -21.46 10.62
CA CYS A 172 13.50 -21.07 9.25
C CYS A 172 14.59 -21.49 8.25
N LYS A 173 14.21 -21.58 6.97
CA LYS A 173 15.14 -21.70 5.84
C LYS A 173 14.85 -20.61 4.81
N ALA A 174 15.91 -20.06 4.22
CA ALA A 174 15.86 -19.04 3.19
C ALA A 174 16.39 -19.58 1.86
N CYS A 175 15.78 -19.19 0.75
CA CYS A 175 16.29 -19.52 -0.57
C CYS A 175 17.51 -18.65 -0.89
N THR A 176 18.60 -19.27 -1.33
CA THR A 176 19.83 -18.54 -1.72
C THR A 176 19.68 -17.73 -3.01
N ARG A 177 18.64 -18.00 -3.81
CA ARG A 177 18.39 -17.33 -5.10
C ARG A 177 17.41 -16.17 -4.96
N CYS A 178 16.18 -16.45 -4.51
CA CYS A 178 15.13 -15.43 -4.41
C CYS A 178 14.98 -14.81 -3.01
N GLY A 179 15.65 -15.35 -1.99
CA GLY A 179 15.52 -14.87 -0.62
C GLY A 179 14.18 -15.19 0.06
N CYS A 180 13.30 -15.99 -0.56
CA CYS A 180 12.06 -16.45 0.10
C CYS A 180 12.40 -17.19 1.39
N VAL A 181 11.61 -16.97 2.44
CA VAL A 181 11.78 -17.63 3.74
C VAL A 181 10.55 -18.49 4.04
N THR A 182 10.79 -19.68 4.58
CA THR A 182 9.75 -20.59 5.05
C THR A 182 10.21 -21.32 6.30
N MET A 183 9.28 -21.85 7.09
CA MET A 183 9.60 -22.66 8.25
C MET A 183 10.27 -23.98 7.83
N LEU A 184 11.25 -24.44 8.59
CA LEU A 184 11.91 -25.74 8.40
C LEU A 184 10.94 -26.90 8.62
N LYS A 185 10.02 -26.73 9.56
CA LYS A 185 8.97 -27.70 9.86
C LYS A 185 7.62 -27.00 9.76
N SER A 186 6.72 -27.59 8.98
CA SER A 186 5.34 -27.10 8.92
C SER A 186 4.62 -27.33 10.25
N PRO A 187 3.86 -26.36 10.75
CA PRO A 187 3.03 -26.55 11.94
C PRO A 187 1.87 -27.51 11.64
N ASN A 188 1.49 -27.66 10.37
CA ASN A 188 0.34 -28.47 9.97
C ASN A 188 0.78 -29.91 9.67
N ARG A 189 0.15 -30.90 10.32
CA ARG A 189 0.63 -32.30 10.33
C ARG A 189 -0.14 -33.24 9.40
N THR A 190 -1.12 -32.74 8.64
CA THR A 190 -1.94 -33.58 7.75
C THR A 190 -1.08 -34.23 6.67
N THR A 191 -1.44 -35.47 6.30
CA THR A 191 -0.70 -36.25 5.31
C THR A 191 -0.68 -35.57 3.94
N ALA A 192 -1.78 -34.92 3.55
CA ALA A 192 -1.89 -34.17 2.31
C ALA A 192 -0.92 -32.97 2.25
N VAL A 193 -0.85 -32.18 3.33
CA VAL A 193 0.07 -31.03 3.41
C VAL A 193 1.53 -31.51 3.40
N LYS A 194 1.85 -32.58 4.14
CA LYS A 194 3.18 -33.18 4.10
C LYS A 194 3.56 -33.62 2.69
N GLN A 195 2.69 -34.34 1.98
CA GLN A 195 2.94 -34.78 0.61
C GLN A 195 3.09 -33.63 -0.39
N TRP A 196 2.28 -32.57 -0.24
CA TRP A 196 2.42 -31.35 -1.04
C TRP A 196 3.77 -30.66 -0.80
N GLU A 197 4.17 -30.53 0.46
CA GLU A 197 5.43 -29.87 0.86
C GLU A 197 6.68 -30.64 0.44
N GLN A 198 6.64 -31.98 0.37
CA GLN A 198 7.78 -32.81 -0.07
C GLN A 198 8.35 -32.35 -1.41
N ARG A 199 7.51 -31.81 -2.30
CA ARG A 199 7.92 -31.30 -3.63
C ARG A 199 8.93 -30.16 -3.55
N TRP A 200 8.93 -29.40 -2.44
CA TRP A 200 9.70 -28.17 -2.26
C TRP A 200 10.67 -28.24 -1.07
N ILE A 201 10.90 -29.44 -0.52
CA ILE A 201 11.81 -29.65 0.60
C ILE A 201 13.26 -29.38 0.20
N LYS A 202 13.66 -29.86 -0.98
CA LYS A 202 15.05 -29.77 -1.47
C LYS A 202 15.38 -28.41 -2.08
N ASN A 203 14.49 -27.90 -2.92
CA ASN A 203 14.67 -26.63 -3.64
C ASN A 203 13.47 -25.71 -3.44
N CYS A 204 13.73 -24.41 -3.50
CA CYS A 204 12.71 -23.39 -3.59
C CYS A 204 11.94 -23.49 -4.92
N LEU A 205 10.74 -22.90 -4.97
CA LEU A 205 9.93 -22.83 -6.20
C LEU A 205 10.70 -22.18 -7.35
N CYS A 206 11.63 -21.26 -7.06
CA CYS A 206 12.50 -20.65 -8.09
C CYS A 206 13.70 -21.53 -8.51
N GLY A 207 13.77 -22.78 -8.02
CA GLY A 207 14.89 -23.71 -8.23
C GLY A 207 16.14 -23.44 -7.40
N GLY A 208 16.12 -22.45 -6.49
CA GLY A 208 17.26 -22.14 -5.63
C GLY A 208 17.38 -23.09 -4.43
N LEU A 209 18.59 -23.23 -3.89
CA LEU A 209 18.84 -24.07 -2.72
C LEU A 209 18.34 -23.40 -1.44
N TRP A 210 17.96 -24.22 -0.46
CA TRP A 210 17.60 -23.76 0.87
C TRP A 210 18.83 -23.69 1.78
N TRP A 211 18.96 -22.59 2.53
CA TRP A 211 19.93 -22.42 3.60
C TRP A 211 19.20 -22.18 4.92
N ARG A 212 19.65 -22.79 6.03
CA ARG A 212 19.04 -22.59 7.36
C ARG A 212 19.31 -21.19 7.90
N VAL A 213 18.26 -20.41 8.16
CA VAL A 213 18.37 -19.08 8.75
C VAL A 213 18.80 -19.23 10.21
N PRO A 214 19.97 -18.70 10.62
CA PRO A 214 20.34 -18.66 12.02
C PRO A 214 19.31 -17.85 12.78
N LEU A 215 18.88 -18.33 13.96
CA LEU A 215 18.12 -17.49 14.88
C LEU A 215 19.02 -16.33 15.27
N SER A 216 18.69 -15.14 14.80
CA SER A 216 19.32 -13.92 15.30
C SER A 216 18.74 -13.73 16.69
N TYR A 217 19.51 -14.01 17.74
CA TYR A 217 19.12 -13.56 19.07
C TYR A 217 19.08 -12.02 19.06
N PRO A 218 18.09 -11.39 19.72
CA PRO A 218 18.07 -9.95 19.89
C PRO A 218 19.34 -9.43 20.58
#